data_AF-A0A2V5JTG4-F1
#
_entry.id   AF-A0A2V5JTG4-F1
#
_cell.length_a   1.000
_cell.length_b   1.000
_cell.length_c   1.000
_cell.angle_alpha   90.00
_cell.angle_beta   90.00
_cell.angle_gamma   90.00
#
_symmetry.space_group_name_H-M   'P 1'
#
loop_
_entity.id
_entity.type
_entity.pdbx_description
1 polymer ?
#
loop_
_entity_poly.entity_id
_entity_poly.type
_entity_poly.pdbx_seq_one_letter_code
_entity_poly.pdbx_strand_id
1 'polypeptide(L)' 'MAAQIRNVRRKILTGLFCAIAIILASCASQRDSVKLVNDPDDRGGSSLPWNHQEQWEIAPETNALGPTGSSDTRH' A
#
# COMPACT_ATOMS: atom_id res chain seq x y z
N MET A 1 39.51 -41.65 10.15
CA MET A 1 39.56 -40.38 9.36
C MET A 1 38.20 -39.93 8.82
N ALA A 2 37.35 -40.80 8.25
CA ALA A 2 36.04 -40.41 7.69
C ALA A 2 35.05 -39.76 8.69
N ALA A 3 35.04 -40.20 9.95
CA ALA A 3 34.14 -39.66 10.98
C ALA A 3 34.45 -38.19 11.33
N GLN A 4 35.72 -37.80 11.36
CA GLN A 4 36.12 -36.40 11.58
C GLN A 4 35.72 -35.51 10.40
N ILE A 5 35.90 -35.99 9.17
CA ILE A 5 35.49 -35.27 7.95
C ILE A 5 33.98 -35.04 7.94
N ARG A 6 33.18 -36.03 8.35
CA ARG A 6 31.71 -35.89 8.46
C ARG A 6 31.29 -34.85 9.50
N ASN A 7 31.98 -34.80 10.64
CA ASN A 7 31.70 -33.82 11.69
C ASN A 7 32.07 -32.39 11.28
N VAL A 8 33.20 -32.21 10.60
CA VAL A 8 33.59 -30.90 10.05
C VAL A 8 32.59 -30.45 8.98
N ARG A 9 32.22 -31.33 8.05
CA ARG A 9 31.19 -31.03 7.03
C ARG A 9 29.86 -30.61 7.63
N ARG A 10 29.38 -31.30 8.69
CA ARG A 10 28.15 -30.91 9.39
C ARG A 10 28.24 -29.50 9.98
N LYS A 11 29.34 -29.15 10.65
CA LYS A 11 29.54 -27.82 11.22
C LYS A 11 29.53 -26.72 10.14
N ILE A 12 30.18 -26.98 9.00
CA ILE A 12 30.19 -26.06 7.86
C ILE A 12 28.78 -25.90 7.28
N LEU A 13 28.06 -27.01 7.06
CA LEU A 13 26.69 -27.00 6.56
C LEU A 13 25.75 -26.22 7.48
N THR A 14 25.87 -26.41 8.80
CA THR A 14 25.07 -25.66 9.77
C THR A 14 25.39 -24.17 9.74
N GLY A 15 26.67 -23.79 9.69
CA GLY A 15 27.06 -22.39 9.56
C GLY A 15 26.53 -21.73 8.28
N LEU A 16 26.65 -22.43 7.14
CA LEU A 16 26.14 -21.96 5.85
C LEU A 16 24.61 -21.79 5.88
N PHE A 17 23.89 -22.75 6.47
CA PHE A 17 22.43 -22.68 6.59
C PHE A 17 21.99 -21.49 7.44
N CYS A 18 22.66 -21.23 8.57
CA CYS A 18 22.38 -20.07 9.39
C CYS A 18 22.61 -18.75 8.65
N ALA A 19 23.71 -18.64 7.89
CA ALA A 19 23.99 -17.44 7.10
C ALA A 19 22.90 -17.17 6.05
N ILE A 20 22.47 -18.21 5.34
CA ILE A 20 21.38 -18.11 4.35
C ILE A 20 20.07 -17.69 5.02
N ALA A 21 19.73 -18.28 6.17
CA ALA A 21 18.52 -17.93 6.91
C ALA A 21 18.51 -16.46 7.34
N ILE A 22 19.66 -15.93 7.80
CA ILE A 22 19.79 -14.51 8.18
C ILE A 22 19.59 -13.60 6.96
N ILE A 23 20.20 -13.93 5.81
CA ILE A 23 20.05 -13.14 4.58
C ILE A 23 18.57 -13.08 4.15
N LEU A 24 17.88 -14.22 4.16
CA LEU A 24 16.46 -14.29 3.79
C LEU A 24 15.56 -13.52 4.77
N ALA A 25 15.83 -13.61 6.08
CA ALA A 25 15.09 -12.88 7.10
C ALA A 25 15.27 -11.36 6.95
N SER A 26 16.48 -10.89 6.65
CA SER A 26 16.75 -9.47 6.40
C SER A 26 16.02 -8.94 5.17
N CYS A 27 16.01 -9.68 4.06
CA CYS A 27 15.27 -9.29 2.85
C CYS A 27 13.74 -9.27 3.09
N ALA A 28 13.19 -10.20 3.87
CA ALA A 28 11.76 -10.21 4.19
C ALA A 28 11.36 -9.09 5.17
N SER A 29 12.28 -8.67 6.04
CA SER A 29 12.06 -7.57 6.98
C SER A 29 12.26 -6.19 6.37
N GLN A 30 12.86 -6.11 5.18
CA GLN A 30 13.08 -4.85 4.48
C GLN A 30 11.78 -4.40 3.79
N ARG A 31 10.91 -3.78 4.60
CA ARG A 31 9.73 -3.05 4.11
C ARG A 31 10.15 -1.66 3.65
N ASP A 32 11.01 -1.59 2.64
CA ASP A 32 11.22 -0.35 1.94
C ASP A 32 9.93 -0.09 1.14
N SER A 33 9.13 0.87 1.58
CA SER A 33 8.02 1.38 0.80
C SER A 33 8.61 2.04 -0.44
N VAL A 34 8.78 1.26 -1.52
CA VAL A 34 9.23 1.75 -2.83
C VAL A 34 8.17 2.71 -3.33
N LYS A 35 8.27 3.97 -2.93
CA LYS A 35 7.46 5.06 -3.47
C LYS A 35 8.05 5.41 -4.82
N LEU A 36 7.32 5.09 -5.89
CA LEU A 36 7.69 5.44 -7.27
C LEU A 36 7.79 6.96 -7.45
N VAL A 37 7.04 7.72 -6.65
CA VAL A 37 7.04 9.19 -6.59
C VAL A 37 6.93 9.60 -5.12
N ASN A 38 7.70 10.60 -4.70
CA ASN A 38 7.52 11.24 -3.40
C ASN A 38 6.24 12.08 -3.45
N ASP A 39 5.12 11.49 -3.05
CA ASP A 39 3.89 12.23 -2.80
C ASP A 39 3.99 12.92 -1.43
N PRO A 40 4.03 14.27 -1.37
CA PRO A 40 4.09 15.01 -0.12
C PRO A 40 2.84 14.83 0.75
N ASP A 41 1.73 14.35 0.18
CA ASP A 41 0.46 14.13 0.89
C ASP A 41 0.24 12.66 1.28
N ASP A 42 1.15 11.75 0.92
CA ASP A 42 1.01 10.34 1.25
C ASP A 42 1.33 10.07 2.73
N ARG A 43 0.26 10.02 3.52
CA ARG A 43 0.26 9.71 4.96
C ARG A 43 0.32 8.22 5.29
N GLY A 44 0.76 7.36 4.35
CA GLY A 44 1.12 5.96 4.64
C GLY A 44 -0.06 5.02 4.83
N GLY A 45 -1.20 5.36 4.25
CA GLY A 45 -2.44 4.62 4.38
C GLY A 45 -3.55 5.55 3.99
N SER A 46 -3.88 5.56 2.70
CA SER A 46 -5.06 6.24 2.19
C SER A 46 -6.30 5.57 2.80
N SER A 47 -6.60 6.00 4.01
CA SER A 47 -7.87 5.87 4.70
C SER A 47 -8.75 7.07 4.36
N LEU A 48 -8.50 7.71 3.21
CA LEU A 48 -9.45 8.66 2.63
C LEU A 48 -10.78 7.91 2.60
N PRO A 49 -11.76 8.33 3.42
CA PRO A 49 -13.04 7.66 3.46
C PRO A 49 -13.59 7.72 2.04
N TRP A 50 -14.01 6.59 1.48
CA TRP A 50 -14.65 6.55 0.16
C TRP A 50 -15.86 7.50 0.05
N ASN A 51 -16.35 7.98 1.20
CA ASN A 51 -17.45 8.92 1.37
C ASN A 51 -17.01 10.35 1.73
N HIS A 52 -15.73 10.70 1.61
CA HIS A 52 -15.27 12.08 1.76
C HIS A 52 -15.29 12.77 0.39
N GLN A 53 -16.37 13.50 0.12
CA GLN A 53 -16.49 14.33 -1.07
C GLN A 53 -15.79 15.66 -0.82
N GLU A 54 -14.78 15.97 -1.63
CA GLU A 54 -14.03 17.22 -1.48
C GLU A 54 -14.88 18.43 -1.90
N GLN A 55 -14.60 19.61 -1.36
CA GLN A 55 -15.41 20.82 -1.62
C GLN A 55 -15.49 21.21 -3.10
N TRP A 56 -14.51 20.80 -3.91
CA TRP A 56 -14.49 21.03 -5.35
C TRP A 56 -15.32 20.00 -6.15
N GLU A 57 -15.68 18.86 -5.54
CA GLU A 57 -16.58 17.85 -6.10
C GLU A 57 -18.05 18.17 -5.82
N ILE A 58 -18.32 19.04 -4.84
CA ILE A 58 -19.64 19.58 -4.59
C ILE A 58 -19.86 20.66 -5.66
N ALA A 59 -20.54 20.28 -6.75
CA ALA A 59 -20.98 21.25 -7.73
C ALA A 59 -21.76 22.36 -7.00
N PRO A 60 -21.53 23.65 -7.31
CA PRO A 60 -22.38 24.71 -6.80
C PRO A 60 -23.79 24.37 -7.26
N GLU A 61 -24.65 24.14 -6.28
CA GLU A 61 -26.08 23.90 -6.48
C GLU A 61 -26.59 24.81 -7.58
N THR A 62 -27.02 24.21 -8.69
CA THR A 62 -27.64 24.88 -9.82
C THR A 62 -29.03 25.44 -9.48
N ASN A 63 -29.27 25.78 -8.21
CA ASN A 63 -30.49 26.41 -7.69
C ASN A 63 -30.42 27.95 -7.79
N ALA A 64 -29.69 28.47 -8.77
CA ALA A 64 -29.73 29.88 -9.18
C ALA A 64 -30.44 30.08 -10.54
N LEU A 65 -31.28 29.13 -10.97
CA LEU A 65 -32.27 29.36 -12.03
C LEU A 65 -33.64 29.50 -11.36
N GLY A 66 -34.18 30.71 -11.45
CA GLY A 66 -35.42 31.17 -10.80
C GLY A 66 -36.68 30.40 -11.19
N PRO A 67 -37.88 30.94 -10.89
CA PRO A 67 -39.13 30.20 -10.96
C PRO A 67 -39.40 29.78 -12.41
N THR A 68 -39.06 28.53 -12.75
CA THR A 68 -39.52 27.93 -14.00
C THR A 68 -41.00 27.64 -13.82
N GLY A 69 -41.81 28.47 -14.46
CA GLY A 69 -43.25 28.33 -14.53
C GLY A 69 -43.62 26.91 -14.89
N SER A 70 -44.29 26.24 -13.95
CA SER A 70 -45.07 25.04 -14.23
C SER A 70 -46.28 25.50 -15.07
N SER A 71 -46.08 25.56 -16.38
CA SER A 71 -47.16 25.68 -17.34
C SER A 71 -47.78 24.30 -17.53
N ASP A 72 -48.77 24.06 -16.69
CA ASP A 72 -49.80 23.04 -16.81
C ASP A 72 -50.31 22.94 -18.26
N THR A 73 -50.11 21.80 -18.92
CA THR A 73 -50.80 21.43 -20.17
C THR A 73 -50.91 19.92 -20.34
N ARG A 74 -52.18 19.45 -20.31
CA ARG A 74 -52.79 18.21 -20.86
C ARG A 74 -53.54 17.43 -19.76
N HIS A 75 -54.82 17.07 -19.89
CA HIS A 75 -55.75 17.10 -21.01
C HIS A 75 -57.19 17.01 -20.49
#